data_AF-A0A1V5PN35-F1
#
_entry.id   AF-A0A1V5PN35-F1
#
_cell.length_a   1.000
_cell.length_b   1.000
_cell.length_c   1.000
_cell.angle_alpha   90.00
_cell.angle_beta   90.00
_cell.angle_gamma   90.00
#
_symmetry.space_group_name_H-M   'P 1'
#
loop_
_entity.id
_entity.type
_entity.pdbx_description
1 polymer ?
#
loop_
_entity_poly.entity_id
_entity_poly.type
_entity_poly.pdbx_seq_one_letter_code
_entity_poly.pdbx_strand_id
1 'polypeptide(L)' 'MALGTLALSIPYFLYFQGLKRVNAQIVSMVGLLEPVCGVLIGMFLFQEIPNALGFLGIGMIFASILLISR' A
#
# COMPACT_ATOMS: atom_id res chain seq x y z
N MET A 1 -0.84 18.74 -13.91
CA MET A 1 0.58 18.76 -13.46
C MET A 1 0.74 18.24 -12.04
N ALA A 2 0.05 18.80 -11.03
CA ALA A 2 0.21 18.40 -9.62
C ALA A 2 0.01 16.90 -9.32
N LEU A 3 -0.99 16.25 -9.94
CA LEU A 3 -1.24 14.81 -9.72
C LEU A 3 -0.06 13.93 -10.11
N GLY A 4 0.61 14.22 -11.24
CA GLY A 4 1.77 13.42 -11.67
C GLY A 4 2.96 13.58 -10.74
N THR A 5 3.17 14.76 -10.18
CA THR A 5 4.26 15.01 -9.23
C THR A 5 3.99 14.36 -7.88
N LEU A 6 2.75 14.49 -7.37
CA LEU A 6 2.35 14.01 -6.05
C LEU A 6 2.09 12.50 -6.03
N ALA A 7 1.44 11.95 -7.06
CA ALA A 7 1.04 10.55 -7.10
C ALA A 7 2.06 9.63 -7.79
N LEU A 8 3.01 10.18 -8.57
CA LEU A 8 4.06 9.39 -9.22
C LEU A 8 5.46 9.78 -8.77
N SER A 9 5.88 11.04 -8.98
CA SER A 9 7.29 11.40 -8.79
C SER A 9 7.76 11.22 -7.35
N ILE A 10 6.97 11.66 -6.36
CA ILE A 10 7.32 11.51 -4.94
C ILE A 10 7.32 10.02 -4.51
N PRO A 11 6.26 9.23 -4.76
CA PRO A 11 6.24 7.80 -4.41
C PRO A 11 7.38 7.01 -5.05
N TYR A 12 7.63 7.20 -6.35
CA TYR A 12 8.72 6.50 -7.03
C TYR A 12 10.09 6.90 -6.49
N PHE A 13 10.31 8.18 -6.20
CA PHE A 13 11.55 8.63 -5.58
C PHE A 13 11.77 7.95 -4.21
N LEU A 14 10.74 7.89 -3.37
CA LEU A 14 10.77 7.20 -2.08
C LEU A 14 10.98 5.70 -2.24
N TYR A 15 10.34 5.07 -3.22
CA TYR A 15 10.49 3.65 -3.54
C TYR A 15 11.95 3.30 -3.89
N PHE A 16 12.58 4.06 -4.79
CA PHE A 16 13.98 3.87 -5.15
C PHE A 16 14.94 4.16 -3.97
N GLN A 17 14.62 5.14 -3.12
CA GLN A 17 15.40 5.38 -1.90
C GLN A 17 15.24 4.25 -0.88
N GLY A 18 14.06 3.65 -0.77
CA GLY A 18 13.79 2.46 0.03
C GLY A 18 14.63 1.29 -0.43
N LEU A 19 14.62 0.99 -1.73
CA LEU A 19 15.45 -0.07 -2.35
C LEU A 19 16.95 0.05 -2.06
N LYS A 20 17.47 1.26 -1.85
CA LYS A 20 18.88 1.47 -1.48
C LYS A 20 19.19 1.18 -0.02
N ARG A 21 18.18 1.17 0.85
CA ARG A 21 18.33 1.05 2.32
C ARG A 21 17.79 -0.26 2.89
N VAL A 22 16.84 -0.90 2.21
CA VAL A 22 16.22 -2.15 2.62
C VAL A 22 16.18 -3.15 1.46
N ASN A 23 16.08 -4.44 1.78
CA ASN A 23 15.99 -5.51 0.79
C ASN A 23 14.73 -5.33 -0.09
N ALA A 24 14.84 -5.62 -1.38
CA ALA A 24 13.75 -5.60 -2.35
C ALA A 24 12.52 -6.40 -1.89
N GLN A 25 12.70 -7.47 -1.12
CA GLN A 25 11.58 -8.22 -0.54
C GLN A 25 10.72 -7.37 0.41
N ILE A 26 11.36 -6.58 1.30
CA ILE A 26 10.65 -5.71 2.24
C ILE A 26 9.93 -4.60 1.47
N VAL A 27 10.58 -4.02 0.46
CA VAL A 27 9.96 -2.98 -0.37
C VAL A 27 8.73 -3.53 -1.10
N SER A 28 8.81 -4.73 -1.64
CA SER A 28 7.69 -5.42 -2.30
C SER A 28 6.54 -5.70 -1.33
N MET A 29 6.83 -6.16 -0.10
CA MET A 29 5.82 -6.33 0.95
C MET A 29 5.09 -5.03 1.30
N VAL A 30 5.82 -3.92 1.41
CA VAL A 30 5.22 -2.60 1.67
C VAL A 30 4.34 -2.17 0.50
N GLY A 31 4.70 -2.53 -0.75
CA GLY A 31 3.84 -2.33 -1.92
C GLY A 31 2.50 -3.06 -1.81
N LEU A 32 2.45 -4.25 -1.22
CA LEU A 32 1.19 -4.98 -0.99
C LEU A 32 0.23 -4.24 -0.04
N LEU A 33 0.72 -3.31 0.78
CA LEU A 33 -0.13 -2.47 1.62
C LEU A 33 -0.83 -1.35 0.86
N GLU A 34 -0.42 -1.05 -0.38
CA GLU A 34 -1.04 0.00 -1.21
C GLU A 34 -2.58 -0.11 -1.28
N PRO A 35 -3.19 -1.27 -1.60
CA PRO A 35 -4.65 -1.43 -1.58
C PRO A 35 -5.27 -1.17 -0.20
N VAL A 36 -4.60 -1.55 0.90
CA VAL A 36 -5.11 -1.28 2.26
C VAL A 36 -5.08 0.22 2.56
N CYS A 37 -3.98 0.89 2.22
CA CYS A 37 -3.85 2.34 2.34
C CYS A 37 -4.89 3.07 1.48
N GLY A 38 -5.13 2.60 0.25
CA GLY A 38 -6.16 3.15 -0.64
C GLY A 38 -7.55 3.07 -0.01
N VAL A 39 -7.91 1.93 0.57
CA VAL A 39 -9.19 1.76 1.28
C VAL A 39 -9.26 2.64 2.53
N LEU A 40 -8.18 2.77 3.30
CA LEU A 40 -8.15 3.64 4.48
C LEU A 40 -8.30 5.12 4.10
N ILE A 41 -7.63 5.56 3.03
CA ILE A 41 -7.77 6.92 2.50
C ILE A 41 -9.19 7.14 1.98
N GLY A 42 -9.78 6.17 1.28
CA GLY A 42 -11.18 6.19 0.83
C GLY A 42 -12.16 6.32 2.00
N MET A 43 -11.98 5.51 3.03
CA MET A 43 -12.77 5.59 4.26
C MET A 43 -12.60 6.95 4.95
N PHE A 44 -11.39 7.50 5.03
CA PHE A 44 -11.16 8.75 5.74
C PHE A 44 -11.69 9.98 4.96
N LEU A 45 -11.36 10.10 3.68
CA LEU A 45 -11.72 11.27 2.85
C LEU A 45 -13.16 11.22 2.33
N PHE A 46 -13.64 10.04 1.95
CA PHE A 46 -14.94 9.86 1.30
C PHE A 46 -15.99 9.18 2.20
N GLN A 47 -15.61 8.79 3.43
CA GLN A 47 -16.50 8.08 4.38
C GLN A 47 -17.06 6.77 3.79
N GLU A 48 -16.32 6.16 2.86
CA GLU A 48 -16.67 4.87 2.26
C GLU A 48 -16.32 3.74 3.21
N ILE A 49 -17.34 3.18 3.87
CA ILE A 49 -17.15 2.03 4.76
C ILE A 49 -17.02 0.77 3.89
N PRO A 50 -15.92 0.01 3.99
CA PRO A 50 -15.75 -1.23 3.28
C PRO A 50 -16.86 -2.21 3.64
N ASN A 51 -17.43 -2.87 2.63
CA ASN A 51 -18.37 -3.96 2.88
C ASN A 51 -17.62 -5.20 3.42
N ALA A 52 -18.34 -6.24 3.86
CA ALA A 52 -17.74 -7.46 4.42
C ALA A 52 -16.66 -8.09 3.51
N LEU A 53 -16.86 -8.05 2.19
CA LEU A 53 -15.88 -8.47 1.19
C LEU A 53 -14.61 -7.59 1.18
N GLY A 54 -14.75 -6.29 1.41
CA GLY A 54 -13.62 -5.36 1.53
C GLY A 54 -12.78 -5.67 2.77
N PHE A 55 -13.43 -5.94 3.91
CA PHE A 55 -12.72 -6.37 5.12
C PHE A 55 -12.02 -7.73 4.93
N LEU A 56 -12.64 -8.69 4.23
CA LEU A 56 -11.99 -9.95 3.86
C LEU A 56 -10.76 -9.73 2.97
N GLY A 57 -10.85 -8.83 1.99
CA GLY A 57 -9.72 -8.46 1.12
C GLY A 57 -8.56 -7.88 1.92
N ILE A 58 -8.83 -6.96 2.84
CA ILE A 58 -7.81 -6.41 3.76
C ILE A 58 -7.15 -7.53 4.57
N GLY A 59 -7.95 -8.45 5.13
CA GLY A 59 -7.46 -9.61 5.87
C GLY A 59 -6.54 -10.52 5.03
N MET A 60 -6.91 -10.77 3.77
CA MET A 60 -6.08 -11.57 2.85
C MET A 60 -4.75 -10.91 2.50
N ILE A 61 -4.71 -9.58 2.38
CA ILE A 61 -3.46 -8.84 2.15
C ILE A 61 -2.52 -9.00 3.35
N PHE A 62 -3.03 -8.80 4.58
CA PHE A 62 -2.24 -9.01 5.78
C PHE A 62 -1.76 -10.46 5.92
N ALA A 63 -2.61 -11.44 5.61
CA ALA A 63 -2.22 -12.85 5.60
C ALA A 63 -1.09 -13.12 4.59
N SER A 64 -1.17 -12.53 3.39
CA SER A 64 -0.13 -12.64 2.37
C SER A 64 1.20 -12.05 2.83
N ILE A 65 1.17 -10.88 3.46
CA ILE A 65 2.38 -10.23 4.01
C ILE A 65 2.99 -11.09 5.13
N LEU A 66 2.17 -11.66 6.01
CA LEU A 66 2.65 -12.55 7.08
C LEU A 66 3.28 -13.83 6.54
N LEU A 67 2.71 -14.44 5.51
CA LEU A 67 3.27 -15.63 4.86
C LEU A 67 4.61 -15.34 4.19
N ILE A 68 4.73 -14.19 3.55
CA ILE A 68 5.92 -13.81 2.80
C ILE A 68 7.03 -13.25 3.70
N SER A 69 6.68 -12.84 4.93
CA SER A 69 7.59 -12.34 5.97
C SER A 69 8.16 -13.44 6.87
N ARG A 70 7.75 -14.69 6.65
CA ARG A 70 8.34 -15.89 7.26
C ARG A 70 9.41 -16.48 6.37
#